data_AF-A0A9E4ABS4-F1
#
_entry.id   AF-A0A9E4ABS4-F1
#
_cell.length_a   1.000
_cell.length_b   1.000
_cell.length_c   1.000
_cell.angle_alpha   90.00
_cell.angle_beta   90.00
_cell.angle_gamma   90.00
#
_symmetry.space_group_name_H-M   'P 1'
#
loop_
_entity.id
_entity.type
_entity.pdbx_description
1 polymer ?
#
loop_
_entity_poly.entity_id
_entity_poly.type
_entity_poly.pdbx_seq_one_letter_code
_entity_poly.pdbx_strand_id
1 'polypeptide(L)'
;MEMRFDTPIDGESPRAFECFQAYLEMPTPRSIEKLCQEAIRGKRAALRTLYRYSSDHNWVERAEAFDNEQAQETFNRLMQKRQEEIDAFIDADFEHAQQIQSLVGQKLASLQKSDGLDWKEIRRVVMVYRETRLWMQELLGLISNDERRAESETS
;
A
#
# COMPACT_ATOMS: atom_id res chain seq x y z
N MET A 1 24.25 -4.60 -10.98
CA MET A 1 25.22 -4.04 -10.02
C MET A 1 24.38 -3.44 -8.92
N GLU A 2 24.41 -3.96 -7.69
CA GLU A 2 23.67 -3.36 -6.57
C GLU A 2 24.17 -1.92 -6.41
N MET A 3 23.28 -0.94 -6.50
CA MET A 3 23.63 0.44 -6.22
C MET A 3 23.69 0.62 -4.70
N ARG A 4 24.83 1.13 -4.23
CA ARG A 4 25.04 1.41 -2.81
C ARG A 4 24.80 2.89 -2.54
N PHE A 5 23.93 3.17 -1.58
CA PHE A 5 23.55 4.53 -1.15
C PHE A 5 24.05 4.85 0.27
N ASP A 6 24.41 3.83 1.03
CA ASP A 6 24.85 3.89 2.43
C ASP A 6 26.38 4.00 2.58
N THR A 7 27.12 3.70 1.50
CA THR A 7 28.58 3.66 1.49
C THR A 7 29.16 4.36 0.24
N PRO A 8 30.35 4.99 0.35
CA PRO A 8 31.04 5.57 -0.79
C PRO A 8 31.35 4.50 -1.86
N ILE A 9 31.26 4.89 -3.13
CA ILE A 9 31.71 4.05 -4.24
C ILE A 9 33.23 4.14 -4.42
N ASP A 10 33.81 3.20 -5.18
CA ASP A 10 35.25 3.19 -5.46
C ASP A 10 35.69 4.51 -6.12
N GLY A 11 36.69 5.16 -5.52
CA GLY A 11 37.20 6.46 -5.98
C GLY A 11 36.40 7.67 -5.49
N GLU A 12 35.26 7.49 -4.82
CA GLU A 12 34.51 8.58 -4.19
C GLU A 12 35.14 8.96 -2.85
N SER A 13 35.64 10.20 -2.77
CA SER A 13 36.19 10.70 -1.50
C SER A 13 35.10 10.77 -0.42
N PRO A 14 35.43 10.63 0.88
CA PRO A 14 34.44 10.76 1.95
C PRO A 14 33.67 12.09 1.88
N ARG A 15 34.33 13.18 1.49
CA ARG A 15 33.69 14.49 1.35
C ARG A 15 32.73 14.55 0.16
N ALA A 16 33.03 13.85 -0.93
CA ALA A 16 32.12 13.74 -2.08
C ALA A 16 30.88 12.94 -1.67
N PHE A 17 31.06 11.78 -1.03
CA PHE A 17 29.96 10.98 -0.52
C PHE A 17 29.08 11.73 0.48
N GLU A 18 29.66 12.49 1.41
CA GLU A 18 28.88 13.35 2.32
C GLU A 18 27.99 14.36 1.56
N CYS A 19 28.52 14.95 0.49
CA CYS A 19 27.75 15.88 -0.32
C CYS A 19 26.67 15.16 -1.14
N PHE A 20 26.93 13.92 -1.56
CA PHE A 20 25.93 13.07 -2.20
C PHE A 20 24.78 12.71 -1.26
N GLN A 21 25.08 12.35 0.00
CA GLN A 21 24.04 12.09 1.01
C GLN A 21 23.16 13.33 1.22
N ALA A 22 23.77 14.50 1.39
CA ALA A 22 23.04 15.77 1.49
C ALA A 22 22.21 16.05 0.22
N TYR A 23 22.72 15.72 -0.97
CA TYR A 23 21.97 15.82 -2.23
C TYR A 23 20.73 14.91 -2.23
N LEU A 24 20.85 13.66 -1.76
CA LEU A 24 19.73 12.72 -1.69
C LEU A 24 18.60 13.19 -0.77
N GLU A 25 18.96 13.80 0.36
CA GLU A 25 18.01 14.35 1.35
C GLU A 25 17.19 15.55 0.83
N MET A 26 17.63 16.19 -0.26
CA MET A 26 16.91 17.31 -0.85
C MET A 26 15.59 16.87 -1.51
N PRO A 27 14.55 17.71 -1.47
CA PRO A 27 13.30 17.44 -2.17
C PRO A 27 13.49 17.42 -3.70
N THR A 28 12.78 16.53 -4.38
CA THR A 28 12.74 16.45 -5.85
C THR A 28 11.90 17.59 -6.46
N PRO A 29 12.34 18.22 -7.57
CA PRO A 29 13.60 17.98 -8.28
C PRO A 29 14.80 18.59 -7.54
N ARG A 30 15.88 17.81 -7.46
CA ARG A 30 17.13 18.17 -6.78
C ARG A 30 17.97 19.13 -7.61
N SER A 31 18.76 19.98 -6.97
CA SER A 31 19.61 20.97 -7.65
C SER A 31 20.95 21.14 -6.94
N ILE A 32 22.04 21.03 -7.70
CA ILE A 32 23.42 21.23 -7.22
C ILE A 32 23.63 22.68 -6.78
N GLU A 33 22.98 23.62 -7.45
CA GLU A 33 23.01 25.04 -7.14
C GLU A 33 22.38 25.33 -5.78
N LYS A 34 21.25 24.68 -5.47
CA LYS A 34 20.61 24.74 -4.15
C LYS A 34 21.49 24.08 -3.08
N LEU A 35 22.05 22.90 -3.38
CA LEU A 35 22.98 22.21 -2.47
C LEU A 35 24.19 23.08 -2.11
N CYS A 36 24.71 23.86 -3.05
CA CYS A 36 25.84 24.77 -2.83
C CYS A 36 25.52 25.89 -1.83
N GLN A 37 24.26 26.30 -1.71
CA GLN A 37 23.82 27.33 -0.76
C GLN A 37 23.71 26.78 0.67
N GLU A 38 23.50 25.48 0.80
CA GLU A 38 23.39 24.76 2.06
C GLU A 38 24.76 24.49 2.71
N ALA A 39 24.76 24.45 4.05
CA ALA A 39 25.97 24.19 4.82
C ALA A 39 26.05 22.70 5.17
N ILE A 40 26.94 21.98 4.50
CA ILE A 40 27.16 20.55 4.73
C ILE A 40 28.20 20.41 5.85
N ARG A 41 27.74 20.10 7.07
CA ARG A 41 28.54 20.05 8.32
C ARG A 41 29.24 21.38 8.62
N GLY A 42 28.50 22.49 8.51
CA GLY A 42 29.00 23.84 8.80
C GLY A 42 29.95 24.44 7.75
N LYS A 43 30.17 23.73 6.63
CA LYS A 43 31.00 24.21 5.51
C LYS A 43 30.23 24.15 4.20
N ARG A 44 30.29 25.23 3.43
CA ARG A 44 29.79 25.26 2.05
C ARG A 44 30.80 24.60 1.12
N ALA A 45 30.33 23.73 0.25
CA ALA A 45 31.12 23.21 -0.85
C ALA A 45 31.12 24.22 -2.01
N ALA A 46 32.23 24.34 -2.73
CA ALA A 46 32.28 25.19 -3.90
C ALA A 46 31.47 24.56 -5.05
N LEU A 47 30.65 25.35 -5.74
CA LEU A 47 29.76 24.89 -6.80
C LEU A 47 30.47 24.04 -7.86
N ARG A 48 31.65 24.47 -8.33
CA ARG A 48 32.47 23.73 -9.30
C ARG A 48 32.89 22.34 -8.80
N THR A 49 33.14 22.22 -7.50
CA THR A 49 33.50 20.94 -6.88
C THR A 49 32.31 20.00 -6.84
N LEU A 50 31.12 20.51 -6.54
CA LEU A 50 29.88 19.72 -6.52
C LEU A 50 29.50 19.21 -7.92
N TYR A 51 29.60 20.03 -8.96
CA TYR A 51 29.40 19.53 -10.34
C TYR A 51 30.40 18.46 -10.73
N ARG A 52 31.67 18.62 -10.34
CA ARG A 52 32.69 17.60 -10.58
C ARG A 52 32.32 16.30 -9.87
N TYR A 53 32.01 16.34 -8.56
CA TYR A 53 31.60 15.14 -7.83
C TYR A 53 30.34 14.49 -8.42
N SER A 54 29.34 15.31 -8.78
CA SER A 54 28.13 14.83 -9.42
C SER A 54 28.39 14.11 -10.74
N SER A 55 29.33 14.62 -11.55
CA SER A 55 29.70 14.03 -12.82
C SER A 55 30.60 12.80 -12.66
N ASP A 56 31.61 12.87 -11.79
CA ASP A 56 32.60 11.81 -11.59
C ASP A 56 31.97 10.57 -10.92
N HIS A 57 30.89 10.76 -10.16
CA HIS A 57 30.23 9.71 -9.37
C HIS A 57 28.75 9.51 -9.74
N ASN A 58 28.32 9.99 -10.91
CA ASN A 58 26.98 9.78 -11.48
C ASN A 58 25.83 10.03 -10.48
N TRP A 59 25.87 11.15 -9.75
CA TRP A 59 24.91 11.40 -8.66
C TRP A 59 23.45 11.42 -9.13
N VAL A 60 23.18 11.90 -10.35
CA VAL A 60 21.81 11.97 -10.88
C VAL A 60 21.23 10.57 -11.09
N GLU A 61 21.95 9.70 -11.78
CA GLU A 61 21.53 8.31 -12.02
C GLU A 61 21.37 7.53 -10.71
N ARG A 62 22.30 7.72 -9.78
CA ARG A 62 22.20 7.12 -8.43
C ARG A 62 20.99 7.66 -7.67
N ALA A 63 20.73 8.96 -7.72
CA ALA A 63 19.58 9.55 -7.04
C ALA A 63 18.24 9.06 -7.62
N GLU A 64 18.15 8.90 -8.95
CA GLU A 64 16.98 8.31 -9.60
C GLU A 64 16.76 6.86 -9.18
N ALA A 65 17.83 6.07 -9.10
CA ALA A 65 17.74 4.69 -8.61
C ALA A 65 17.29 4.61 -7.14
N PHE A 66 17.83 5.48 -6.29
CA PHE A 66 17.40 5.60 -4.89
C PHE A 66 15.91 5.94 -4.80
N ASP A 67 15.44 6.92 -5.57
CA ASP A 67 14.03 7.31 -5.57
C ASP A 67 13.13 6.15 -6.03
N ASN A 68 13.55 5.40 -7.05
CA ASN A 68 12.83 4.23 -7.53
C ASN A 68 12.76 3.12 -6.47
N GLU A 69 13.85 2.86 -5.74
CA GLU A 69 13.87 1.89 -4.63
C GLU A 69 12.95 2.35 -3.49
N GLN A 70 13.00 3.63 -3.12
CA GLN A 70 12.11 4.19 -2.08
C GLN A 70 10.64 4.15 -2.51
N ALA A 71 10.34 4.43 -3.78
CA ALA A 71 9.00 4.33 -4.33
C ALA A 71 8.49 2.88 -4.29
N GLN A 72 9.34 1.92 -4.69
CA GLN A 72 9.02 0.50 -4.65
C GLN A 72 8.80 0.01 -3.21
N GLU A 73 9.66 0.42 -2.27
CA GLU A 73 9.53 0.05 -0.87
C GLU A 73 8.25 0.64 -0.25
N THR A 74 7.95 1.90 -0.56
CA THR A 74 6.70 2.55 -0.13
C THR A 74 5.48 1.83 -0.71
N PHE A 75 5.52 1.48 -2.00
CA PHE A 75 4.48 0.70 -2.64
C PHE A 75 4.28 -0.67 -1.98
N ASN A 76 5.36 -1.40 -1.72
CA ASN A 76 5.32 -2.70 -1.06
C ASN A 76 4.71 -2.60 0.35
N ARG A 77 5.12 -1.59 1.14
CA ARG A 77 4.57 -1.33 2.47
C ARG A 77 3.06 -1.01 2.41
N LEU A 78 2.64 -0.21 1.43
CA LEU A 78 1.22 0.09 1.22
C LEU A 78 0.44 -1.17 0.86
N MET A 79 0.96 -2.01 -0.03
CA MET A 79 0.32 -3.27 -0.42
C MET A 79 0.24 -4.26 0.74
N GLN A 80 1.29 -4.39 1.55
CA GLN A 80 1.26 -5.22 2.75
C GLN A 80 0.20 -4.76 3.73
N LYS A 81 0.15 -3.45 4.04
CA LYS A 81 -0.88 -2.89 4.92
C LYS A 81 -2.28 -3.13 4.37
N ARG A 82 -2.46 -2.99 3.05
CA ARG A 82 -3.75 -3.30 2.40
C ARG A 82 -4.13 -4.77 2.55
N GLN A 83 -3.17 -5.68 2.41
CA GLN A 83 -3.43 -7.11 2.61
C GLN A 83 -3.87 -7.39 4.05
N GLU A 84 -3.21 -6.80 5.05
CA GLU A 84 -3.59 -6.95 6.45
C GLU A 84 -5.00 -6.40 6.73
N GLU A 85 -5.36 -5.25 6.15
CA GLU A 85 -6.71 -4.67 6.25
C GLU A 85 -7.77 -5.58 5.61
N ILE A 86 -7.45 -6.20 4.47
CA ILE A 86 -8.31 -7.14 3.76
C ILE A 86 -8.51 -8.42 4.59
N ASP A 87 -7.44 -8.99 5.12
CA ASP A 87 -7.51 -10.23 5.91
C ASP A 87 -8.35 -10.01 7.18
N ALA A 88 -8.13 -8.90 7.89
CA ALA A 88 -8.93 -8.52 9.05
C ALA A 88 -10.41 -8.30 8.72
N PHE A 89 -10.71 -7.76 7.52
CA PHE A 89 -12.08 -7.63 7.05
C PHE A 89 -12.73 -8.99 6.80
N ILE A 90 -12.03 -9.92 6.14
CA ILE A 90 -12.54 -11.27 5.86
C ILE A 90 -12.90 -11.99 7.17
N ASP A 91 -12.02 -11.91 8.17
CA ASP A 91 -12.24 -12.54 9.48
C ASP A 91 -13.47 -11.96 10.18
N ALA A 92 -13.59 -10.62 10.22
CA ALA A 92 -14.73 -9.95 10.84
C ALA A 92 -16.05 -10.24 10.10
N ASP A 93 -16.03 -10.27 8.77
CA ASP A 93 -17.19 -10.59 7.94
C ASP A 93 -17.65 -12.04 8.11
N PHE A 94 -16.70 -12.97 8.27
CA PHE A 94 -17.01 -14.35 8.61
C PHE A 94 -17.69 -14.46 9.99
N GLU A 95 -17.17 -13.76 10.99
CA GLU A 95 -17.77 -13.74 12.34
C GLU A 95 -19.20 -13.15 12.32
N HIS A 96 -19.40 -12.01 11.66
CA HIS A 96 -20.72 -11.41 11.52
C HIS A 96 -21.72 -12.34 10.82
N ALA A 97 -21.28 -13.02 9.76
CA ALA A 97 -22.12 -13.98 9.06
C ALA A 97 -22.55 -15.15 9.97
N GLN A 98 -21.64 -15.68 10.80
CA GLN A 98 -21.98 -16.72 11.78
C GLN A 98 -22.97 -16.21 12.83
N GLN A 99 -22.78 -15.00 13.35
CA GLN A 99 -23.68 -14.39 14.32
C GLN A 99 -25.09 -14.19 13.73
N ILE A 100 -25.18 -13.69 12.50
CA ILE A 100 -26.46 -13.53 11.78
C ILE A 100 -27.12 -14.90 11.56
N GLN A 101 -26.37 -15.90 11.10
CA GLN A 101 -26.91 -17.26 10.91
C GLN A 101 -27.44 -17.86 12.21
N SER A 102 -26.70 -17.71 13.32
CA SER A 102 -27.13 -18.17 14.64
C SER A 102 -28.41 -17.45 15.10
N LEU A 103 -28.48 -16.13 14.95
CA LEU A 103 -29.67 -15.34 15.30
C LEU A 103 -30.88 -15.74 14.47
N VAL A 104 -30.72 -15.89 13.16
CA VAL A 104 -31.78 -16.35 12.26
C VAL A 104 -32.23 -17.77 12.64
N GLY A 105 -31.30 -18.68 12.93
CA GLY A 105 -31.60 -20.05 13.36
C GLY A 105 -32.37 -20.10 14.68
N GLN A 106 -31.94 -19.34 15.71
CA GLN A 106 -32.64 -19.23 16.98
C GLN A 106 -34.05 -18.65 16.81
N LYS A 107 -34.17 -17.61 15.98
CA LYS A 107 -35.46 -16.98 15.71
C LYS A 107 -36.38 -17.94 14.97
N LEU A 108 -35.90 -18.63 13.93
CA LEU A 108 -36.66 -19.69 13.24
C LEU A 108 -37.12 -20.79 14.20
N ALA A 109 -36.25 -21.27 15.10
CA ALA A 109 -36.61 -22.30 16.09
C ALA A 109 -37.66 -21.82 17.11
N SER A 110 -37.59 -20.54 17.51
CA SER A 110 -38.59 -19.92 18.39
C SER A 110 -39.93 -19.68 17.69
N LEU A 111 -39.89 -19.41 16.38
CA LEU A 111 -41.05 -19.08 15.56
C LEU A 111 -41.76 -20.31 15.00
N GLN A 112 -41.08 -21.45 14.82
CA GLN A 112 -41.75 -22.73 14.62
C GLN A 112 -42.76 -23.06 15.74
N LYS A 113 -42.66 -22.39 16.90
CA LYS A 113 -43.58 -22.51 18.02
C LYS A 113 -44.68 -21.44 18.06
N SER A 114 -44.66 -20.44 17.17
CA SER A 114 -45.65 -19.35 17.12
C SER A 114 -46.12 -19.08 15.69
N ASP A 115 -47.42 -19.12 15.42
CA ASP A 115 -48.06 -19.02 14.08
C ASP A 115 -47.87 -17.69 13.30
N GLY A 116 -46.94 -16.81 13.69
CA GLY A 116 -46.80 -15.48 13.12
C GLY A 116 -45.38 -15.12 12.76
N LEU A 117 -44.87 -15.59 11.61
CA LEU A 117 -43.84 -14.84 10.89
C LEU A 117 -43.85 -15.08 9.38
N ASP A 118 -43.69 -14.00 8.62
CA ASP A 118 -43.52 -14.04 7.17
C ASP A 118 -42.06 -14.37 6.83
N TRP A 119 -41.79 -15.64 6.49
CA TRP A 119 -40.46 -16.11 6.08
C TRP A 119 -39.85 -15.29 4.93
N LYS A 120 -40.68 -14.59 4.15
CA LYS A 120 -40.23 -13.68 3.08
C LYS A 120 -39.46 -12.48 3.63
N GLU A 121 -39.82 -11.99 4.81
CA GLU A 121 -39.11 -10.87 5.46
C GLU A 121 -37.73 -11.29 5.94
N ILE A 122 -37.62 -12.46 6.59
CA ILE A 122 -36.31 -13.04 6.97
C ILE A 122 -35.44 -13.26 5.73
N ARG A 123 -36.01 -13.88 4.68
CA ARG A 123 -35.29 -14.12 3.43
C ARG A 123 -34.82 -12.81 2.80
N ARG A 124 -35.63 -11.75 2.84
CA ARG A 124 -35.26 -10.44 2.30
C ARG A 124 -34.06 -9.85 3.04
N VAL A 125 -34.03 -9.92 4.38
CA VAL A 125 -32.88 -9.44 5.17
C VAL A 125 -31.61 -10.22 4.83
N VAL A 126 -31.69 -11.56 4.75
CA VAL A 126 -30.54 -12.40 4.38
C VAL A 126 -30.04 -12.09 2.96
N MET A 127 -30.94 -11.89 2.01
CA MET A 127 -30.60 -11.55 0.63
C MET A 127 -29.93 -10.17 0.52
N VAL A 128 -30.46 -9.15 1.22
CA VAL A 128 -29.87 -7.80 1.25
C VAL A 128 -28.47 -7.83 1.86
N TYR A 129 -28.26 -8.60 2.93
CA TYR A 129 -26.92 -8.78 3.50
C TYR A 129 -25.97 -9.48 2.50
N ARG A 130 -26.42 -10.52 1.78
CA ARG A 130 -25.62 -11.20 0.74
C ARG A 130 -25.22 -10.24 -0.37
N GLU A 131 -26.15 -9.45 -0.90
CA GLU A 131 -25.87 -8.46 -1.96
C GLU A 131 -24.90 -7.38 -1.49
N THR A 132 -25.09 -6.87 -0.27
CA THR A 132 -24.21 -5.87 0.33
C THR A 132 -22.79 -6.43 0.52
N ARG A 133 -22.68 -7.68 0.96
CA ARG A 133 -21.39 -8.39 1.12
C ARG A 133 -20.67 -8.55 -0.22
N LEU A 134 -21.37 -8.99 -1.26
CA LEU A 134 -20.79 -9.15 -2.60
C LEU A 134 -20.32 -7.82 -3.19
N TRP A 135 -21.06 -6.74 -2.95
CA TRP A 135 -20.65 -5.40 -3.37
C TRP A 135 -19.42 -4.88 -2.60
N MET A 136 -19.34 -5.13 -1.29
CA MET A 136 -18.17 -4.78 -0.48
C MET A 136 -16.92 -5.57 -0.90
N GLN A 137 -17.06 -6.86 -1.20
CA GLN A 137 -15.97 -7.69 -1.71
C GLN A 137 -15.47 -7.20 -3.08
N GLU A 138 -16.37 -6.73 -3.96
CA GLU A 138 -16.00 -6.11 -5.24
C GLU A 138 -15.24 -4.78 -5.02
N LEU A 139 -15.70 -3.92 -4.12
CA LEU A 139 -15.02 -2.66 -3.79
C LEU A 139 -13.62 -2.86 -3.20
N LEU A 140 -13.43 -3.95 -2.45
CA LEU A 140 -12.13 -4.34 -1.89
C LEU A 140 -11.25 -5.07 -2.89
N GLY A 141 -11.74 -5.34 -4.11
CA GLY A 141 -11.02 -6.08 -5.14
C GLY A 141 -10.87 -7.57 -4.85
N LEU A 142 -11.68 -8.12 -3.93
CA LEU A 142 -11.63 -9.51 -3.48
C LEU A 142 -12.35 -10.48 -4.42
N ILE A 143 -13.27 -9.98 -5.24
CA ILE A 143 -14.02 -10.75 -6.24
C ILE A 143 -13.87 -10.03 -7.57
N SER A 144 -13.44 -10.76 -8.60
CA SER A 144 -13.41 -10.25 -9.98
C SER A 144 -14.77 -10.46 -10.66
N ASN A 145 -15.13 -9.58 -11.61
CA ASN A 145 -16.40 -9.67 -12.34
C ASN A 145 -16.64 -11.02 -13.05
N ASP A 146 -15.59 -11.82 -13.26
CA ASP A 146 -15.67 -13.13 -13.91
C ASP A 146 -16.33 -14.20 -13.01
N GLU A 147 -16.22 -14.09 -11.68
CA GLU A 147 -16.82 -15.06 -10.74
C GLU A 147 -18.35 -14.91 -10.66
N ARG A 148 -18.90 -13.70 -10.89
CA ARG A 148 -20.35 -13.46 -10.99
C ARG A 148 -20.98 -14.16 -12.20
N ARG A 149 -20.24 -14.34 -13.30
CA ARG A 149 -20.76 -14.99 -14.52
C ARG A 149 -20.94 -16.50 -14.32
N ALA A 150 -20.01 -17.14 -13.61
CA ALA A 150 -20.09 -18.57 -13.33
C ALA A 150 -21.27 -18.94 -12.39
N GLU A 151 -21.58 -18.10 -11.41
CA GLU A 151 -22.71 -18.34 -10.50
C GLU A 151 -24.09 -18.03 -11.11
N SER A 152 -24.15 -17.12 -12.08
CA SER A 152 -25.41 -16.75 -12.77
C SER A 152 -25.79 -17.72 -13.89
N GLU A 153 -24.86 -18.53 -14.38
CA GLU A 153 -25.11 -19.59 -15.38
C GLU A 153 -25.53 -20.94 -14.74
N THR A 154 -25.49 -21.05 -13.41
CA THR A 154 -25.80 -22.30 -12.68
C THR A 154 -27.04 -22.24 -11.78
N SER A 155 -27.80 -21.14 -11.78
CA SER A 155 -29.08 -20.98 -11.05
C SER A 155 -30.29 -20.78 -11.95
#